data_AF-A0A354U5U2-F1
#
_entry.id   AF-A0A354U5U2-F1
#
_cell.length_a   1.000
_cell.length_b   1.000
_cell.length_c   1.000
_cell.angle_alpha   90.00
_cell.angle_beta   90.00
_cell.angle_gamma   90.00
#
_symmetry.space_group_name_H-M   'P 1'
#
loop_
_entity.id
_entity.type
_entity.pdbx_description
1 polymer ?
#
loop_
_entity_poly.entity_id
_entity_poly.type
_entity_poly.pdbx_seq_one_letter_code
_entity_poly.pdbx_strand_id
1 'polypeptide(L)'
;ITMGISLYDCQSEDADRLCSRIYDRIMSRARNLVKTGEDIEKKYGIPIINKRVSVTPIALMAGGLDVDGAVKIAKTLDKAAHELGINFIGGYSALVQKGFTNGSRTLISSIPQALAETERVCSSVNVASTKAGINMDAVAEMG
;
A
#
# COMPACT_ATOMS: atom_id res chain seq x y z
N ILE A 1 -12.99 -8.88 -5.82
CA ILE A 1 -13.14 -7.44 -6.10
C ILE A 1 -11.97 -6.66 -5.50
N THR A 2 -11.53 -5.59 -6.15
CA THR A 2 -10.47 -4.70 -5.64
C THR A 2 -10.92 -3.25 -5.72
N MET A 3 -10.75 -2.48 -4.65
CA MET A 3 -11.01 -1.04 -4.62
C MET A 3 -9.69 -0.27 -4.60
N GLY A 4 -9.50 0.64 -5.56
CA GLY A 4 -8.37 1.57 -5.58
C GLY A 4 -8.69 2.85 -4.80
N ILE A 5 -7.80 3.24 -3.88
CA ILE A 5 -7.97 4.45 -3.05
C ILE A 5 -6.77 5.38 -3.26
N SER A 6 -7.03 6.59 -3.75
CA SER A 6 -6.01 7.62 -3.83
C SER A 6 -5.72 8.19 -2.43
N LEU A 7 -4.42 8.24 -2.09
CA LEU A 7 -3.92 8.81 -0.83
C LEU A 7 -3.26 10.18 -1.00
N TYR A 8 -3.23 10.77 -2.21
CA TYR A 8 -2.61 12.09 -2.42
C TYR A 8 -3.18 13.18 -1.48
N ASP A 9 -4.49 13.14 -1.22
CA ASP A 9 -5.16 14.06 -0.29
C ASP A 9 -4.73 13.88 1.18
N CYS A 10 -3.92 12.86 1.50
CA CYS A 10 -3.50 12.53 2.86
C CYS A 10 -2.11 13.08 3.22
N GLN A 11 -1.41 13.74 2.28
CA GLN A 11 -0.06 14.28 2.52
C GLN A 11 -0.02 15.18 3.75
N SER A 12 1.05 15.01 4.52
CA SER A 12 1.33 15.72 5.76
C SER A 12 2.83 15.66 6.01
N GLU A 13 3.39 16.73 6.57
CA GLU A 13 4.80 16.80 7.00
C GLU A 13 5.04 16.00 8.29
N ASP A 14 3.98 15.81 9.08
CA ASP A 14 3.98 14.98 10.27
C ASP A 14 3.52 13.54 9.93
N ALA A 15 4.35 12.56 10.30
CA ALA A 15 4.16 11.14 10.01
C ALA A 15 2.92 10.55 10.69
N ASP A 16 2.59 11.02 11.90
CA ASP A 16 1.48 10.50 12.68
C ASP A 16 0.16 10.97 12.10
N ARG A 17 0.10 12.26 11.76
CA ARG A 17 -1.02 12.87 11.06
C ARG A 17 -1.20 12.27 9.66
N LEU A 18 -0.11 11.96 8.95
CA LEU A 18 -0.17 11.22 7.68
C LEU A 18 -0.85 9.85 7.88
N CYS A 19 -0.40 9.08 8.88
CA CYS A 19 -0.98 7.77 9.20
C CYS A 19 -2.47 7.88 9.54
N SER A 20 -2.86 8.81 10.42
CA SER A 20 -4.27 9.04 10.75
C SER A 20 -5.11 9.36 9.50
N ARG A 21 -4.64 10.24 8.62
CA ARG A 21 -5.36 10.59 7.39
C ARG A 21 -5.48 9.42 6.42
N ILE A 22 -4.43 8.61 6.28
CA ILE A 22 -4.46 7.40 5.46
C ILE A 22 -5.51 6.43 6.01
N TYR A 23 -5.48 6.19 7.32
CA TYR A 23 -6.44 5.33 8.01
C TYR A 23 -7.89 5.79 7.77
N ASP A 24 -8.18 7.05 8.09
CA ASP A 24 -9.52 7.62 7.96
C ASP A 24 -10.02 7.57 6.51
N ARG A 25 -9.13 7.84 5.54
CA ARG A 25 -9.47 7.77 4.12
C ARG A 25 -9.81 6.35 3.67
N ILE A 26 -9.04 5.36 4.10
CA ILE A 26 -9.28 3.96 3.76
C ILE A 26 -10.59 3.48 4.41
N MET A 27 -10.76 3.72 5.70
CA MET A 27 -11.96 3.36 6.45
C MET A 27 -13.22 3.99 5.86
N SER A 28 -13.17 5.30 5.57
CA SER A 28 -14.32 6.03 5.01
C SER A 28 -14.71 5.52 3.61
N ARG A 29 -13.75 5.21 2.75
CA ARG A 29 -14.02 4.79 1.37
C ARG A 29 -14.39 3.31 1.25
N ALA A 30 -13.78 2.45 2.06
CA ALA A 30 -13.94 1.00 1.95
C ALA A 30 -14.87 0.38 3.00
N ARG A 31 -15.47 1.16 3.93
CA ARG A 31 -16.38 0.67 5.00
C ARG A 31 -17.43 -0.36 4.55
N ASN A 32 -17.98 -0.20 3.34
CA ASN A 32 -19.06 -1.06 2.84
C ASN A 32 -18.54 -2.12 1.85
N LEU A 33 -17.22 -2.18 1.57
CA LEU A 33 -16.66 -3.01 0.51
C LEU A 33 -16.96 -4.50 0.70
N VAL A 34 -16.73 -5.03 1.91
CA VAL A 34 -16.97 -6.45 2.22
C VAL A 34 -18.47 -6.74 2.21
N LYS A 35 -19.27 -5.92 2.92
CA LYS A 35 -20.72 -6.07 2.96
C LYS A 35 -21.35 -6.09 1.56
N THR A 36 -20.98 -5.11 0.72
CA THR A 36 -21.47 -5.06 -0.67
C THR A 36 -20.99 -6.27 -1.48
N GLY A 37 -19.77 -6.76 -1.24
CA GLY A 37 -19.30 -8.01 -1.84
C GLY A 37 -20.18 -9.20 -1.47
N GLU A 38 -20.50 -9.37 -0.19
CA GLU A 38 -21.36 -10.45 0.32
C GLU A 38 -22.81 -10.36 -0.18
N ASP A 39 -23.35 -9.14 -0.29
CA ASP A 39 -24.69 -8.93 -0.83
C ASP A 39 -24.77 -9.33 -2.31
N ILE A 40 -23.69 -9.08 -3.09
CA ILE A 40 -23.57 -9.52 -4.48
C ILE A 40 -23.44 -11.05 -4.55
N GLU A 41 -22.63 -11.66 -3.68
CA GLU A 41 -22.50 -13.12 -3.57
C GLU A 41 -23.86 -13.79 -3.35
N LYS A 42 -24.66 -13.27 -2.40
CA LYS A 42 -26.01 -13.76 -2.11
C LYS A 42 -26.97 -13.58 -3.29
N LYS A 43 -26.91 -12.42 -3.95
CA LYS A 43 -27.82 -12.10 -5.07
C LYS A 43 -27.60 -12.99 -6.29
N TYR A 44 -26.35 -13.31 -6.61
CA TYR A 44 -26.02 -14.07 -7.82
C TYR A 44 -25.66 -15.54 -7.55
N GLY A 45 -25.51 -15.95 -6.28
CA GLY A 45 -25.15 -17.32 -5.91
C GLY A 45 -23.72 -17.71 -6.32
N ILE A 46 -22.85 -16.73 -6.58
CA ILE A 46 -21.47 -16.95 -7.03
C ILE A 46 -20.52 -16.42 -5.96
N PRO A 47 -19.57 -17.23 -5.46
CA PRO A 47 -18.63 -16.80 -4.42
C PRO A 47 -17.57 -15.82 -4.96
N ILE A 48 -17.33 -14.75 -4.20
CA ILE A 48 -16.29 -13.75 -4.38
C ILE A 48 -15.22 -14.01 -3.31
N ILE A 49 -14.24 -14.84 -3.68
CA ILE A 49 -13.19 -15.33 -2.75
C ILE A 49 -12.36 -14.20 -2.13
N ASN A 50 -12.02 -13.17 -2.93
CA ASN A 50 -11.10 -12.13 -2.53
C ASN A 50 -11.73 -10.74 -2.57
N LYS A 51 -11.61 -9.99 -1.48
CA LYS A 51 -11.92 -8.57 -1.35
C LYS A 51 -10.62 -7.85 -0.98
N ARG A 52 -10.13 -6.97 -1.85
CA ARG A 52 -8.79 -6.33 -1.71
C ARG A 52 -8.89 -4.82 -1.84
N VAL A 53 -7.90 -4.12 -1.30
CA VAL A 53 -7.71 -2.68 -1.50
C VAL A 53 -6.34 -2.45 -2.11
N SER A 54 -6.23 -1.49 -3.04
CA SER A 54 -4.94 -0.97 -3.49
C SER A 54 -4.89 0.53 -3.24
N VAL A 55 -3.73 1.02 -2.78
CA VAL A 55 -3.52 2.43 -2.50
C VAL A 55 -2.46 3.04 -3.42
N THR A 56 -2.40 4.37 -3.44
CA THR A 56 -1.30 5.12 -4.07
C THR A 56 0.06 4.58 -3.56
N PRO A 57 1.06 4.39 -4.43
CA PRO A 57 2.39 3.91 -4.01
C PRO A 57 2.94 4.72 -2.83
N ILE A 58 3.17 4.06 -1.69
CA ILE A 58 3.61 4.72 -0.46
C ILE A 58 4.95 5.45 -0.65
N ALA A 59 5.81 5.04 -1.58
CA ALA A 59 7.06 5.75 -1.88
C ALA A 59 6.83 7.22 -2.29
N LEU A 60 5.68 7.54 -2.88
CA LEU A 60 5.31 8.92 -3.25
C LEU A 60 4.87 9.76 -2.05
N MET A 61 4.51 9.10 -0.94
CA MET A 61 4.10 9.73 0.31
C MET A 61 5.25 9.75 1.34
N ALA A 62 6.29 8.94 1.13
CA ALA A 62 7.41 8.76 2.06
C ALA A 62 8.60 9.69 1.80
N GLY A 63 8.45 10.75 0.97
CA GLY A 63 9.57 11.59 0.53
C GLY A 63 10.36 12.31 1.64
N GLY A 64 9.74 12.50 2.81
CA GLY A 64 10.37 13.10 4.00
C GLY A 64 10.33 12.21 5.25
N LEU A 65 10.00 10.93 5.11
CA LEU A 65 9.95 9.98 6.22
C LEU A 65 11.27 9.22 6.34
N ASP A 66 11.54 8.74 7.54
CA ASP A 66 12.53 7.71 7.81
C ASP A 66 11.92 6.31 7.68
N VAL A 67 12.75 5.29 7.89
CA VAL A 67 12.36 3.87 7.81
C VAL A 67 11.26 3.56 8.82
N ASP A 68 11.37 4.06 10.05
CA ASP A 68 10.36 3.86 11.10
C ASP A 68 9.02 4.48 10.72
N GLY A 69 9.02 5.67 10.12
CA GLY A 69 7.82 6.31 9.57
C GLY A 69 7.18 5.49 8.46
N ALA A 70 7.97 4.90 7.56
CA ALA A 70 7.47 4.01 6.51
C ALA A 70 6.85 2.72 7.09
N VAL A 71 7.50 2.10 8.09
CA VAL A 71 6.95 0.93 8.80
C VAL A 71 5.66 1.29 9.54
N LYS A 72 5.56 2.49 10.12
CA LYS A 72 4.34 2.98 10.77
C LYS A 72 3.17 3.09 9.78
N ILE A 73 3.44 3.51 8.54
CA ILE A 73 2.44 3.48 7.47
C ILE A 73 2.01 2.05 7.17
N ALA A 74 2.96 1.11 7.04
CA ALA A 74 2.63 -0.30 6.81
C ALA A 74 1.69 -0.86 7.89
N LYS A 75 2.01 -0.63 9.17
CA LYS A 75 1.15 -1.01 10.31
C LYS A 75 -0.23 -0.36 10.25
N THR A 76 -0.30 0.88 9.79
CA THR A 76 -1.57 1.60 9.63
C THR A 76 -2.43 1.01 8.53
N LEU A 77 -1.82 0.63 7.39
CA LEU A 77 -2.50 -0.08 6.30
C LEU A 77 -3.00 -1.45 6.77
N ASP A 78 -2.18 -2.18 7.51
CA ASP A 78 -2.52 -3.49 8.06
C ASP A 78 -3.69 -3.40 9.05
N LYS A 79 -3.66 -2.43 9.96
CA LYS A 79 -4.76 -2.16 10.88
C LYS A 79 -6.06 -1.88 10.14
N ALA A 80 -6.03 -1.02 9.11
CA ALA A 80 -7.20 -0.72 8.31
C ALA A 80 -7.71 -1.97 7.56
N ALA A 81 -6.80 -2.81 7.06
CA ALA A 81 -7.15 -4.05 6.39
C ALA A 81 -7.83 -5.07 7.32
N HIS A 82 -7.36 -5.14 8.57
CA HIS A 82 -7.96 -5.95 9.63
C HIS A 82 -9.38 -5.49 9.96
N GLU A 83 -9.57 -4.20 10.22
CA GLU A 83 -10.85 -3.64 10.62
C GLU A 83 -11.90 -3.71 9.49
N LEU A 84 -11.47 -3.55 8.23
CA LEU A 84 -12.35 -3.68 7.08
C LEU A 84 -12.69 -5.14 6.71
N GLY A 85 -12.00 -6.12 7.29
CA GLY A 85 -12.18 -7.53 6.94
C GLY A 85 -11.75 -7.88 5.50
N ILE A 86 -10.85 -7.12 4.91
CA ILE A 86 -10.31 -7.39 3.57
C ILE A 86 -9.14 -8.38 3.64
N ASN A 87 -8.91 -9.12 2.55
CA ASN A 87 -7.85 -10.12 2.50
C ASN A 87 -6.47 -9.50 2.42
N PHE A 88 -6.30 -8.50 1.55
CA PHE A 88 -5.01 -7.88 1.28
C PHE A 88 -5.16 -6.39 0.96
N ILE A 89 -4.19 -5.61 1.41
CA ILE A 89 -3.99 -4.23 1.02
C ILE A 89 -2.66 -4.07 0.29
N GLY A 90 -2.73 -3.72 -0.99
CA GLY A 90 -1.56 -3.44 -1.83
C GLY A 90 -1.29 -1.95 -1.93
N GLY A 91 -0.07 -1.59 -2.33
CA GLY A 91 0.32 -0.20 -2.53
C GLY A 91 1.48 0.24 -1.64
N TYR A 92 2.00 -0.64 -0.79
CA TYR A 92 3.31 -0.50 -0.17
C TYR A 92 4.42 -0.65 -1.21
N SER A 93 4.45 0.29 -2.16
CA SER A 93 5.11 0.10 -3.44
C SER A 93 6.00 1.28 -3.81
N ALA A 94 7.06 0.97 -4.55
CA ALA A 94 7.98 1.95 -5.13
C ALA A 94 8.09 1.77 -6.65
N LEU A 95 8.24 2.89 -7.37
CA LEU A 95 8.48 2.92 -8.80
C LEU A 95 9.88 3.47 -9.05
N VAL A 96 10.84 2.61 -9.35
CA VAL A 96 12.27 2.95 -9.43
C VAL A 96 12.89 2.67 -10.80
N GLN A 97 12.08 2.32 -11.80
CA GLN A 97 12.52 2.03 -13.16
C GLN A 97 13.23 3.21 -13.87
N LYS A 98 13.15 4.43 -13.33
CA LYS A 98 13.85 5.63 -13.84
C LYS A 98 14.89 6.19 -12.86
N GLY A 99 15.28 5.40 -11.86
CA GLY A 99 16.12 5.82 -10.74
C GLY A 99 15.33 5.98 -9.45
N PHE A 100 16.06 6.26 -8.38
CA PHE A 100 15.52 6.32 -7.02
C PHE A 100 15.15 7.74 -6.61
N THR A 101 14.08 7.85 -5.82
CA THR A 101 13.81 9.03 -4.98
C THR A 101 14.14 8.70 -3.52
N ASN A 102 14.25 9.71 -2.66
CA ASN A 102 14.45 9.50 -1.22
C ASN A 102 13.33 8.63 -0.62
N GLY A 103 12.07 8.88 -1.02
CA GLY A 103 10.94 8.08 -0.59
C GLY A 103 10.99 6.64 -1.08
N SER A 104 11.49 6.39 -2.30
CA SER A 104 11.67 5.03 -2.82
C SER A 104 12.76 4.26 -2.07
N ARG A 105 13.91 4.87 -1.76
CA ARG A 105 14.98 4.22 -0.97
C ARG A 105 14.50 3.87 0.43
N THR A 106 13.84 4.82 1.09
CA THR A 106 13.27 4.63 2.43
C THR A 106 12.25 3.49 2.42
N LEU A 107 11.35 3.48 1.43
CA LEU A 107 10.38 2.40 1.29
C LEU A 107 11.09 1.06 1.08
N ILE A 108 12.01 0.94 0.13
CA ILE A 108 12.71 -0.32 -0.16
C ILE A 108 13.43 -0.85 1.09
N SER A 109 14.16 0.02 1.80
CA SER A 109 14.86 -0.34 3.04
C SER A 109 13.91 -0.80 4.15
N SER A 110 12.68 -0.29 4.18
CA SER A 110 11.67 -0.66 5.16
C SER A 110 10.88 -1.94 4.84
N ILE A 111 10.94 -2.45 3.61
CA ILE A 111 10.17 -3.64 3.17
C ILE A 111 10.37 -4.84 4.10
N PRO A 112 11.61 -5.24 4.47
CA PRO A 112 11.82 -6.43 5.28
C PRO A 112 11.11 -6.37 6.63
N GLN A 113 11.22 -5.23 7.31
CA GLN A 113 10.57 -5.01 8.61
C GLN A 113 9.05 -4.86 8.46
N ALA A 114 8.58 -4.08 7.48
CA ALA A 114 7.16 -3.87 7.24
C ALA A 114 6.43 -5.20 6.99
N LEU A 115 6.99 -6.08 6.16
CA LEU A 115 6.37 -7.38 5.86
C LEU A 115 6.52 -8.42 6.98
N ALA A 116 7.51 -8.28 7.86
CA ALA A 116 7.64 -9.12 9.05
C ALA A 116 6.63 -8.74 10.15
N GLU A 117 6.27 -7.45 10.22
CA GLU A 117 5.39 -6.90 11.27
C GLU A 117 3.94 -6.67 10.81
N THR A 118 3.58 -7.09 9.59
CA THR A 118 2.22 -6.97 9.05
C THR A 118 1.78 -8.26 8.36
N GLU A 119 0.47 -8.54 8.33
CA GLU A 119 -0.05 -9.80 7.79
C GLU A 119 -0.73 -9.62 6.42
N ARG A 120 -1.42 -8.49 6.22
CA ARG A 120 -2.28 -8.26 5.05
C ARG A 120 -1.70 -7.25 4.06
N VAL A 121 -0.57 -6.64 4.37
CA VAL A 121 0.08 -5.68 3.49
C VAL A 121 0.87 -6.42 2.43
N CYS A 122 0.71 -6.01 1.17
CA CYS A 122 1.52 -6.49 0.06
C CYS A 122 2.42 -5.36 -0.45
N SER A 123 3.72 -5.67 -0.58
CA SER A 123 4.70 -4.77 -1.18
C SER A 123 4.97 -5.14 -2.65
N SER A 124 5.31 -4.14 -3.46
CA SER A 124 5.81 -4.34 -4.81
C SER A 124 6.77 -3.24 -5.24
N VAL A 125 7.86 -3.60 -5.90
CA VAL A 125 8.85 -2.64 -6.40
C VAL A 125 8.95 -2.79 -7.90
N ASN A 126 8.67 -1.72 -8.64
CA ASN A 126 8.82 -1.72 -10.08
C ASN A 126 10.23 -1.25 -10.47
N VAL A 127 11.05 -2.19 -10.93
CA VAL A 127 12.46 -1.95 -11.30
C VAL A 127 12.67 -1.71 -12.80
N ALA A 128 11.66 -1.96 -13.64
CA ALA A 128 11.82 -1.91 -15.09
C ALA A 128 10.57 -1.39 -15.82
N SER A 129 10.77 -0.92 -17.05
CA SER A 129 9.69 -0.74 -18.02
C SER A 129 10.27 -0.73 -19.43
N THR A 130 9.49 -1.14 -20.44
CA THR A 130 9.92 -1.10 -21.85
C THR A 130 10.39 0.29 -22.28
N LYS A 131 9.81 1.35 -21.70
CA LYS A 131 10.15 2.75 -22.03
C LYS A 131 11.43 3.26 -21.36
N ALA A 132 11.71 2.82 -20.13
CA ALA A 132 12.85 3.33 -19.35
C ALA A 132 14.02 2.35 -19.26
N GLY A 133 13.85 1.13 -19.77
CA GLY A 133 14.80 0.04 -19.56
C GLY A 133 14.67 -0.56 -18.17
N ILE A 134 15.78 -1.06 -17.65
CA ILE A 134 15.88 -1.75 -16.36
C ILE A 134 16.82 -0.94 -15.47
N ASN A 135 16.39 -0.64 -14.25
CA ASN A 135 17.28 -0.09 -13.24
C ASN A 135 18.04 -1.24 -12.56
N MET A 136 19.27 -1.50 -13.02
CA MET A 136 20.10 -2.59 -12.49
C MET A 136 20.52 -2.39 -11.03
N ASP A 137 20.65 -1.14 -10.57
CA ASP A 137 20.94 -0.85 -9.15
C ASP A 137 19.76 -1.30 -8.28
N ALA A 138 18.52 -1.04 -8.71
CA ALA A 138 17.33 -1.51 -8.01
C ALA A 138 17.16 -3.02 -8.07
N VAL A 139 17.61 -3.68 -9.14
CA VAL A 139 17.63 -5.15 -9.21
C VAL A 139 18.62 -5.70 -8.18
N ALA A 140 19.81 -5.13 -8.09
CA ALA A 140 20.83 -5.55 -7.13
C ALA A 140 20.45 -5.28 -5.67
N GLU A 141 19.67 -4.24 -5.38
CA GLU A 141 19.19 -3.94 -4.03
C GLU A 141 18.04 -4.86 -3.59
N MET A 142 17.31 -5.46 -4.55
CA MET A 142 16.15 -6.33 -4.29
C MET A 142 16.50 -7.83 -4.24
N GLY A 143 17.73 -8.24 -4.54
CA GLY A 143 18.13 -9.64 -4.75
C GLY A 143 19.45 -10.03 -4.09
#